data_AF-A0A946H1I1-F1
#
_entry.id   AF-A0A946H1I1-F1
#
_cell.length_a   1.000
_cell.length_b   1.000
_cell.length_c   1.000
_cell.angle_alpha   90.00
_cell.angle_beta   90.00
_cell.angle_gamma   90.00
#
_symmetry.space_group_name_H-M   'P 1'
#
loop_
_entity.id
_entity.type
_entity.pdbx_description
1 polymer ?
#
loop_
_entity_poly.entity_id
_entity_poly.type
_entity_poly.pdbx_seq_one_letter_code
_entity_poly.pdbx_strand_id
1 'polypeptide(L)'
;MHISGKIFLFLAIVGGAASAAFTAQMITVRNSWTMKNDGLRQSNVANAKSIVTKEADLAKLRAELQVVLMNWGTPITGFNVTKADAASVSLPIGMRNGIVGGQNRDGGENPLLQAFRPSADGKGYVWVGPLHVQSVTDTNAELVPSWTVRAGEAAPWNAQNQRWRVWQRVPGGPITRFTDLQQALIDADERSTAKTGYLTVQQGLLDDANKQHQKRLEELQGPNNAPAPTGGLVGLEFTHGLLAAIAAEEEARNLLQAEIDRLRRQAKTAYATLKETTDDNSELIKELPPATKNASTP
;
A
#
# COMPACT_ATOMS: atom_id res chain seq x y z
N MET A 1 -1.12 -5.09 -116.60
CA MET A 1 -1.01 -5.57 -115.20
C MET A 1 -0.03 -6.74 -115.16
N HIS A 2 1.13 -6.58 -114.50
CA HIS A 2 2.12 -7.64 -114.39
C HIS A 2 1.57 -8.84 -113.60
N ILE A 3 1.91 -10.05 -114.04
CA ILE A 3 1.53 -11.32 -113.40
C ILE A 3 1.94 -11.35 -111.92
N SER A 4 3.10 -10.76 -111.59
CA SER A 4 3.58 -10.58 -110.22
C SER A 4 2.59 -9.79 -109.35
N GLY A 5 2.00 -8.71 -109.87
CA GLY A 5 1.02 -7.89 -109.13
C GLY A 5 -0.27 -8.63 -108.80
N LYS A 6 -0.73 -9.54 -109.68
CA LYS A 6 -1.92 -10.39 -109.40
C LYS A 6 -1.64 -11.43 -108.31
N ILE A 7 -0.45 -12.02 -108.31
CA ILE A 7 -0.02 -12.98 -107.28
C ILE A 7 0.09 -12.28 -105.92
N PHE A 8 0.69 -11.09 -105.87
CA PHE A 8 0.77 -10.31 -104.62
C PHE A 8 -0.61 -9.85 -104.12
N LEU A 9 -1.52 -9.45 -105.01
CA LEU A 9 -2.90 -9.09 -104.62
C LEU A 9 -3.64 -10.30 -104.03
N PHE A 10 -3.50 -11.48 -104.64
CA PHE A 10 -4.13 -12.70 -104.12
C PHE A 10 -3.57 -13.09 -102.74
N LEU A 11 -2.26 -13.02 -102.55
CA LEU A 11 -1.62 -13.24 -101.23
C LEU A 11 -2.07 -12.21 -100.19
N ALA A 12 -2.24 -10.93 -100.58
CA ALA A 12 -2.72 -9.90 -99.67
C ALA A 12 -4.18 -10.14 -99.25
N ILE A 13 -5.05 -10.60 -100.17
CA ILE A 13 -6.45 -10.94 -99.88
C ILE A 13 -6.53 -12.16 -98.96
N VAL A 14 -5.79 -13.24 -99.26
CA VAL A 14 -5.77 -14.45 -98.43
C VAL A 14 -5.16 -14.16 -97.05
N GLY A 15 -4.07 -13.38 -97.00
CA GLY A 15 -3.45 -12.94 -95.76
C GLY A 15 -4.37 -12.05 -94.91
N GLY A 16 -5.13 -11.15 -95.54
CA GLY A 16 -6.14 -10.32 -94.87
C GLY A 16 -7.32 -11.14 -94.32
N ALA A 17 -7.81 -12.13 -95.08
CA ALA A 17 -8.86 -13.03 -94.62
C ALA A 17 -8.38 -13.92 -93.45
N ALA A 18 -7.16 -14.45 -93.55
CA ALA A 18 -6.56 -15.26 -92.48
C ALA A 18 -6.32 -14.42 -91.21
N SER A 19 -5.80 -13.19 -91.34
CA SER A 19 -5.57 -12.32 -90.18
C SER A 19 -6.88 -11.92 -89.49
N ALA A 20 -7.96 -11.67 -90.24
CA ALA A 20 -9.28 -11.43 -89.68
C ALA A 20 -9.81 -12.65 -88.91
N ALA A 21 -9.65 -13.86 -89.46
CA ALA A 21 -10.04 -15.10 -88.80
C ALA A 21 -9.25 -15.36 -87.50
N PHE A 22 -7.93 -15.16 -87.53
CA PHE A 22 -7.09 -15.29 -86.33
C PHE A 22 -7.40 -14.22 -85.29
N THR A 23 -7.69 -12.99 -85.69
CA THR A 23 -8.09 -11.91 -84.77
C THR A 23 -9.42 -12.24 -84.09
N ALA A 24 -10.39 -12.77 -84.84
CA ALA A 24 -11.66 -13.22 -84.28
C ALA A 24 -11.46 -14.35 -83.25
N GLN A 25 -10.66 -15.36 -83.57
CA GLN A 25 -10.32 -16.43 -82.62
C GLN A 25 -9.59 -15.89 -81.38
N MET A 26 -8.63 -14.98 -81.56
CA MET A 26 -7.90 -14.35 -80.46
C MET A 26 -8.83 -13.57 -79.53
N ILE A 27 -9.83 -12.86 -80.07
CA ILE A 27 -10.84 -12.15 -79.27
C ILE A 27 -11.70 -13.14 -78.48
N THR A 28 -12.12 -14.26 -79.08
CA THR A 28 -12.92 -15.27 -78.35
C THR A 28 -12.14 -15.91 -77.21
N VAL A 29 -10.86 -16.23 -77.43
CA VAL A 29 -9.96 -16.76 -76.40
C VAL A 29 -9.71 -15.71 -75.32
N ARG A 30 -9.45 -14.46 -75.70
CA ARG A 30 -9.28 -13.37 -74.73
C ARG A 30 -10.53 -13.20 -73.86
N ASN A 31 -11.72 -13.18 -74.46
CA ASN A 31 -12.97 -13.04 -73.74
C ASN A 31 -13.23 -14.22 -72.78
N SER A 32 -12.91 -15.45 -73.18
CA SER A 32 -13.07 -16.60 -72.29
C SER A 32 -12.12 -16.56 -71.10
N TRP A 33 -10.87 -16.11 -71.29
CA TRP A 33 -9.93 -15.88 -70.20
C TRP A 33 -10.35 -14.72 -69.30
N THR A 34 -10.89 -13.63 -69.86
CA THR A 34 -11.42 -12.51 -69.06
C THR A 34 -12.61 -12.95 -68.22
N MET A 35 -13.58 -13.66 -68.80
CA MET A 35 -14.71 -14.22 -68.04
C MET A 35 -14.26 -15.19 -66.95
N LYS A 36 -13.28 -16.06 -67.24
CA LYS A 36 -12.72 -16.98 -66.23
C LYS A 36 -12.01 -16.23 -65.10
N ASN A 37 -11.24 -15.20 -65.43
CA ASN A 37 -10.56 -14.37 -64.44
C ASN A 37 -11.54 -13.57 -63.58
N ASP A 38 -12.58 -13.00 -64.18
CA ASP A 38 -13.62 -12.27 -63.45
C ASP A 38 -14.44 -13.21 -62.54
N GLY A 39 -14.77 -14.41 -63.02
CA GLY A 39 -15.40 -15.45 -62.20
C GLY A 39 -14.52 -15.90 -61.03
N LEU A 40 -13.22 -16.06 -61.25
CA LEU A 40 -12.25 -16.37 -60.18
C LEU A 40 -12.11 -15.21 -59.18
N ARG A 41 -12.10 -13.95 -59.65
CA ARG A 41 -12.08 -12.77 -58.78
C ARG A 41 -13.33 -12.70 -57.90
N GLN A 42 -14.51 -12.90 -58.48
CA GLN A 42 -15.76 -12.90 -57.74
C GLN A 42 -15.82 -14.05 -56.71
N SER A 43 -15.37 -15.24 -57.11
CA SER A 43 -15.24 -16.39 -56.19
C SER A 43 -14.24 -16.12 -55.07
N ASN A 44 -13.08 -15.50 -55.36
CA ASN A 44 -12.11 -15.13 -54.33
C ASN A 44 -12.67 -14.10 -53.34
N VAL A 45 -13.42 -13.09 -53.80
CA VAL A 45 -14.07 -12.11 -52.93
C VAL A 45 -15.14 -12.77 -52.05
N ALA A 46 -15.95 -13.68 -52.61
CA ALA A 46 -16.95 -14.44 -51.86
C ALA A 46 -16.28 -15.38 -50.82
N ASN A 47 -15.23 -16.08 -51.23
CA ASN A 47 -14.46 -16.97 -50.37
C ASN A 47 -13.78 -16.20 -49.23
N ALA A 48 -13.18 -15.03 -49.50
CA ALA A 48 -12.58 -14.18 -48.48
C ALA A 48 -13.59 -13.77 -47.39
N LYS A 49 -14.81 -13.38 -47.77
CA LYS A 49 -15.88 -13.11 -46.81
C LYS A 49 -16.24 -14.35 -45.98
N SER A 50 -16.36 -15.50 -46.64
CA SER A 50 -16.70 -16.77 -45.96
C SER A 50 -15.58 -17.26 -45.03
N ILE A 51 -14.31 -16.94 -45.31
CA ILE A 51 -13.19 -17.27 -44.44
C ILE A 51 -13.32 -16.50 -43.13
N VAL A 52 -13.59 -15.19 -43.19
CA VAL A 52 -13.77 -14.37 -41.97
C VAL A 52 -14.93 -14.86 -41.11
N THR A 53 -16.07 -15.22 -41.72
CA THR A 53 -17.21 -15.77 -40.94
C THR A 53 -16.86 -17.11 -40.33
N LYS A 54 -16.20 -18.00 -41.09
CA LYS A 54 -15.77 -19.31 -40.58
C LYS A 54 -14.72 -19.20 -39.48
N GLU A 55 -13.81 -18.23 -39.54
CA GLU A 55 -12.84 -17.96 -38.48
C GLU A 55 -13.52 -17.49 -37.19
N ALA A 56 -14.53 -16.61 -37.30
CA ALA A 56 -15.34 -16.18 -36.17
C ALA A 56 -16.13 -17.36 -35.56
N ASP A 57 -16.72 -18.21 -36.40
CA ASP A 57 -17.44 -19.42 -35.96
C ASP A 57 -16.49 -20.41 -35.28
N LEU A 58 -15.28 -20.60 -35.82
CA LEU A 58 -14.26 -21.46 -35.23
C LEU A 58 -13.80 -20.92 -33.87
N ALA A 59 -13.57 -19.61 -33.75
CA ALA A 59 -13.24 -18.98 -32.47
C ALA A 59 -14.35 -19.18 -31.43
N LYS A 60 -15.62 -19.03 -31.84
CA LYS A 60 -16.78 -19.29 -30.99
C LYS A 60 -16.86 -20.75 -30.57
N LEU A 61 -16.72 -21.70 -31.50
CA LEU A 61 -16.73 -23.14 -31.19
C LEU A 61 -15.57 -23.56 -30.30
N ARG A 62 -14.37 -22.98 -30.48
CA ARG A 62 -13.23 -23.22 -29.57
C ARG A 62 -13.53 -22.72 -28.17
N ALA A 63 -14.13 -21.53 -28.04
CA ALA A 63 -14.54 -21.01 -26.74
C ALA A 63 -15.60 -21.91 -26.08
N GLU A 64 -16.61 -22.37 -26.84
CA GLU A 64 -17.63 -23.30 -26.36
C GLU A 64 -17.03 -24.66 -25.95
N LEU A 65 -16.16 -25.23 -26.80
CA LEU A 65 -15.46 -26.48 -26.51
C LEU A 65 -14.58 -26.35 -25.27
N GLN A 66 -13.86 -25.23 -25.10
CA GLN A 66 -13.05 -24.98 -23.92
C GLN A 66 -13.90 -24.88 -22.65
N VAL A 67 -15.06 -24.25 -22.71
CA VAL A 67 -16.03 -24.19 -21.60
C VAL A 67 -16.53 -25.59 -21.23
N VAL A 68 -16.82 -26.43 -22.23
CA VAL A 68 -17.25 -27.82 -22.03
C VAL A 68 -16.11 -28.67 -21.46
N LEU A 69 -14.90 -28.59 -22.03
CA LEU A 69 -13.72 -29.34 -21.59
C LEU A 69 -13.31 -28.97 -20.16
N MET A 70 -13.44 -27.70 -19.80
CA MET A 70 -13.17 -27.24 -18.44
C MET A 70 -14.36 -27.45 -17.48
N ASN A 71 -15.49 -27.96 -17.97
CA ASN A 71 -16.71 -28.24 -17.20
C ASN A 71 -17.22 -27.04 -16.37
N TRP A 72 -17.15 -25.82 -16.91
CA TRP A 72 -17.64 -24.61 -16.22
C TRP A 72 -19.18 -24.58 -16.16
N GLY A 73 -19.87 -25.40 -16.95
CA GLY A 73 -21.32 -25.37 -17.11
C GLY A 73 -21.76 -24.24 -18.04
N THR A 74 -23.01 -23.79 -17.93
CA THR A 74 -23.55 -22.66 -18.71
C THR A 74 -23.60 -21.42 -17.82
N PRO A 75 -23.07 -20.27 -18.27
CA PRO A 75 -23.13 -19.05 -17.49
C PRO A 75 -24.55 -18.49 -17.48
N ILE A 76 -25.02 -18.10 -16.30
CA ILE A 76 -26.22 -17.29 -16.17
C ILE A 76 -25.78 -15.84 -16.44
N THR A 77 -26.38 -15.20 -17.44
CA THR A 77 -26.00 -13.84 -17.90
C THR A 77 -27.24 -13.00 -18.18
N GLY A 78 -27.05 -11.70 -18.40
CA GLY A 78 -28.11 -10.81 -18.90
C GLY A 78 -28.97 -10.16 -17.82
N PHE A 79 -28.52 -10.20 -16.57
CA PHE A 79 -29.18 -9.53 -15.45
C PHE A 79 -28.32 -8.40 -14.88
N ASN A 80 -28.98 -7.41 -14.29
CA ASN A 80 -28.35 -6.37 -13.50
C ASN A 80 -28.55 -6.70 -12.03
N VAL A 81 -27.54 -6.43 -11.22
CA VAL A 81 -27.64 -6.53 -9.75
C VAL A 81 -28.70 -5.55 -9.25
N THR A 82 -29.60 -6.02 -8.40
CA THR A 82 -30.64 -5.19 -7.78
C THR A 82 -30.10 -4.41 -6.59
N LYS A 83 -29.28 -5.08 -5.78
CA LYS A 83 -28.60 -4.50 -4.62
C LYS A 83 -27.31 -5.28 -4.40
N ALA A 84 -26.20 -4.60 -4.17
CA ALA A 84 -24.98 -5.22 -3.67
C ALA A 84 -24.34 -4.39 -2.58
N ASP A 85 -24.04 -5.03 -1.46
CA ASP A 85 -23.27 -4.51 -0.36
C ASP A 85 -22.24 -5.56 0.09
N ALA A 86 -21.42 -5.22 1.09
CA ALA A 86 -20.40 -6.12 1.61
C ALA A 86 -20.98 -7.38 2.29
N ALA A 87 -22.26 -7.37 2.67
CA ALA A 87 -22.91 -8.48 3.36
C ALA A 87 -23.69 -9.39 2.39
N SER A 88 -24.25 -8.82 1.31
CA SER A 88 -25.23 -9.48 0.46
C SER A 88 -25.25 -8.90 -0.96
N VAL A 89 -25.51 -9.77 -1.92
CA VAL A 89 -25.72 -9.43 -3.33
C VAL A 89 -27.06 -10.02 -3.76
N SER A 90 -28.03 -9.14 -4.05
CA SER A 90 -29.34 -9.48 -4.58
C SER A 90 -29.33 -9.44 -6.10
N LEU A 91 -29.67 -10.57 -6.71
CA LEU A 91 -29.70 -10.76 -8.15
C LEU A 91 -31.10 -11.16 -8.62
N PRO A 92 -31.59 -10.66 -9.78
CA PRO A 92 -32.86 -11.07 -10.35
C PRO A 92 -32.69 -12.36 -11.17
N ILE A 93 -32.14 -13.38 -10.51
CA ILE A 93 -32.03 -14.76 -11.00
C ILE A 93 -32.54 -15.67 -9.90
N GLY A 94 -33.34 -16.68 -10.23
CA GLY A 94 -34.00 -17.52 -9.23
C GLY A 94 -34.03 -18.99 -9.60
N MET A 95 -34.98 -19.73 -9.00
CA MET A 95 -35.17 -21.16 -9.28
C MET A 95 -35.43 -21.45 -10.77
N ARG A 96 -36.10 -20.53 -11.48
CA ARG A 96 -36.34 -20.63 -12.93
C ARG A 96 -35.06 -20.61 -13.76
N ASN A 97 -33.99 -20.06 -13.22
CA ASN A 97 -32.67 -20.02 -13.84
C ASN A 97 -31.79 -21.21 -13.42
N GLY A 98 -32.36 -22.21 -12.75
CA GLY A 98 -31.66 -23.41 -12.30
C GLY A 98 -30.84 -23.22 -11.03
N ILE A 99 -31.06 -22.14 -10.27
CA ILE A 99 -30.42 -21.93 -8.97
C ILE A 99 -31.21 -22.71 -7.92
N VAL A 100 -30.51 -23.63 -7.25
CA VAL A 100 -31.11 -24.38 -6.16
C VAL A 100 -31.02 -23.53 -4.90
N GLY A 101 -32.13 -23.43 -4.16
CA GLY A 101 -32.15 -22.76 -2.88
C GLY A 101 -31.54 -23.62 -1.80
N GLY A 102 -30.71 -23.01 -0.95
CA GLY A 102 -30.34 -23.56 0.34
C GLY A 102 -31.50 -23.48 1.34
N GLN A 103 -32.67 -24.03 1.02
CA GLN A 103 -33.70 -24.24 2.03
C GLN A 103 -33.50 -25.63 2.63
N ASN A 104 -32.90 -25.67 3.82
CA ASN A 104 -33.11 -26.72 4.83
C ASN A 104 -33.35 -28.14 4.27
N ARG A 105 -32.38 -28.70 3.54
CA ARG A 105 -32.25 -30.16 3.44
C ARG A 105 -31.17 -30.58 4.42
N ASP A 106 -31.58 -30.88 5.65
CA ASP A 106 -30.88 -31.70 6.63
C ASP A 106 -29.34 -31.68 6.53
N GLY A 107 -28.72 -30.52 6.80
CA GLY A 107 -27.26 -30.38 6.89
C GLY A 107 -26.49 -30.22 5.57
N GLY A 108 -27.16 -29.96 4.45
CA GLY A 108 -26.50 -29.66 3.17
C GLY A 108 -25.89 -28.24 3.12
N GLU A 109 -24.68 -28.14 2.57
CA GLU A 109 -24.01 -26.85 2.33
C GLU A 109 -24.76 -26.02 1.29
N ASN A 110 -24.94 -24.72 1.56
CA ASN A 110 -25.60 -23.81 0.62
C ASN A 110 -24.82 -23.75 -0.71
N PRO A 111 -25.51 -23.84 -1.87
CA PRO A 111 -24.83 -23.91 -3.14
C PRO A 111 -23.99 -22.66 -3.37
N LEU A 112 -22.76 -22.90 -3.83
CA LEU A 112 -21.78 -21.86 -4.09
C LEU A 112 -21.85 -21.42 -5.56
N LEU A 113 -21.98 -20.12 -5.79
CA LEU A 113 -22.02 -19.50 -7.09
C LEU A 113 -20.80 -18.59 -7.27
N GLN A 114 -20.19 -18.63 -8.45
CA GLN A 114 -19.03 -17.82 -8.77
C GLN A 114 -19.46 -16.59 -9.55
N ALA A 115 -19.34 -15.41 -8.94
CA ALA A 115 -19.82 -14.16 -9.51
C ALA A 115 -18.71 -13.39 -10.23
N PHE A 116 -19.08 -12.79 -11.36
CA PHE A 116 -18.22 -11.98 -12.21
C PHE A 116 -18.95 -10.71 -12.61
N ARG A 117 -18.34 -9.56 -12.34
CA ARG A 117 -18.84 -8.25 -12.74
C ARG A 117 -18.12 -7.76 -13.99
N PRO A 118 -18.73 -6.92 -14.83
CA PRO A 118 -17.99 -6.29 -15.92
C PRO A 118 -16.89 -5.37 -15.37
N SER A 119 -15.74 -5.38 -16.04
CA SER A 119 -14.65 -4.44 -15.77
C SER A 119 -15.04 -3.02 -16.20
N ALA A 120 -14.44 -2.00 -15.57
CA ALA A 120 -14.73 -0.60 -15.86
C ALA A 120 -14.38 -0.20 -17.31
N ASP A 121 -13.44 -0.90 -17.93
CA ASP A 121 -13.05 -0.73 -19.34
C ASP A 121 -14.03 -1.38 -20.34
N GLY A 122 -15.04 -2.12 -19.84
CA GLY A 122 -16.04 -2.82 -20.65
C GLY A 122 -15.49 -3.97 -21.51
N LYS A 123 -14.19 -4.28 -21.43
CA LYS A 123 -13.53 -5.27 -22.28
C LYS A 123 -13.46 -6.67 -21.67
N GLY A 124 -13.85 -6.82 -20.41
CA GLY A 124 -13.76 -8.08 -19.69
C GLY A 124 -14.64 -8.15 -18.46
N TYR A 125 -14.47 -9.25 -17.72
CA TYR A 125 -15.13 -9.47 -16.46
C TYR A 125 -14.09 -9.58 -15.35
N VAL A 126 -14.36 -8.93 -14.22
CA VAL A 126 -13.61 -9.04 -12.98
C VAL A 126 -14.31 -10.07 -12.11
N TRP A 127 -13.55 -11.04 -11.62
CA TRP A 127 -14.04 -12.01 -10.66
C TRP A 127 -14.34 -11.30 -9.34
N VAL A 128 -15.57 -11.45 -8.85
CA VAL A 128 -16.01 -10.91 -7.57
C VAL A 128 -15.70 -11.93 -6.47
N GLY A 129 -16.04 -13.20 -6.72
CA GLY A 129 -15.71 -14.29 -5.83
C GLY A 129 -16.84 -15.33 -5.65
N PRO A 130 -16.62 -16.30 -4.76
CA PRO A 130 -17.56 -17.36 -4.38
C PRO A 130 -18.69 -16.88 -3.43
N LEU A 131 -19.91 -16.76 -3.92
CA LEU A 131 -21.08 -16.36 -3.12
C LEU A 131 -21.98 -17.57 -2.82
N HIS A 132 -22.35 -17.78 -1.56
CA HIS A 132 -23.35 -18.76 -1.17
C HIS A 132 -24.76 -18.24 -1.42
N VAL A 133 -25.64 -19.10 -1.92
CA VAL A 133 -27.08 -18.77 -2.02
C VAL A 133 -27.70 -18.84 -0.62
N GLN A 134 -28.06 -17.69 -0.06
CA GLN A 134 -28.72 -17.60 1.26
C GLN A 134 -30.23 -17.77 1.12
N SER A 135 -30.85 -17.07 0.18
CA SER A 135 -32.27 -17.17 -0.09
C SER A 135 -32.52 -17.18 -1.60
N VAL A 136 -33.51 -17.92 -2.05
CA VAL A 136 -33.91 -17.92 -3.47
C VAL A 136 -35.43 -17.98 -3.57
N THR A 137 -35.94 -17.27 -4.56
CA THR A 137 -37.33 -17.25 -4.99
C THR A 137 -37.37 -17.70 -6.46
N ASP A 138 -38.56 -17.76 -7.05
CA ASP A 138 -38.72 -18.08 -8.48
C ASP A 138 -37.86 -17.19 -9.39
N THR A 139 -37.73 -15.90 -9.04
CA THR A 139 -37.14 -14.87 -9.91
C THR A 139 -35.94 -14.16 -9.31
N ASN A 140 -35.71 -14.23 -8.00
CA ASN A 140 -34.62 -13.51 -7.33
C ASN A 140 -33.84 -14.42 -6.39
N ALA A 141 -32.56 -14.13 -6.20
CA ALA A 141 -31.66 -14.81 -5.28
C ALA A 141 -30.89 -13.77 -4.47
N GLU A 142 -30.71 -14.07 -3.19
CA GLU A 142 -29.84 -13.33 -2.29
C GLU A 142 -28.61 -14.18 -2.02
N LEU A 143 -27.45 -13.61 -2.34
CA LEU A 143 -26.16 -14.27 -2.23
C LEU A 143 -25.31 -13.61 -1.15
N VAL A 144 -24.59 -14.40 -0.38
CA VAL A 144 -23.68 -13.92 0.67
C VAL A 144 -22.26 -14.33 0.30
N PRO A 145 -21.27 -13.41 0.37
CA PRO A 145 -19.87 -13.78 0.16
C PRO A 145 -19.43 -14.88 1.12
N SER A 146 -18.72 -15.90 0.62
CA SER A 146 -18.12 -16.92 1.49
C SER A 146 -16.88 -16.43 2.24
N TRP A 147 -16.52 -15.16 2.07
CA TRP A 147 -15.36 -14.53 2.65
C TRP A 147 -15.68 -13.16 3.24
N THR A 148 -14.79 -12.69 4.12
CA THR A 148 -14.87 -11.34 4.67
C THR A 148 -14.44 -10.33 3.61
N VAL A 149 -15.41 -9.53 3.12
CA VAL A 149 -15.18 -8.49 2.11
C VAL A 149 -14.43 -7.31 2.74
N ARG A 150 -13.41 -6.80 2.04
CA ARG A 150 -12.59 -5.68 2.54
C ARG A 150 -13.33 -4.35 2.44
N ALA A 151 -12.94 -3.40 3.28
CA ALA A 151 -13.45 -2.04 3.20
C ALA A 151 -13.17 -1.43 1.81
N GLY A 152 -14.21 -0.96 1.12
CA GLY A 152 -14.12 -0.37 -0.22
C GLY A 152 -14.18 -1.36 -1.38
N GLU A 153 -14.05 -2.67 -1.15
CA GLU A 153 -14.09 -3.68 -2.21
C GLU A 153 -15.50 -3.88 -2.78
N ALA A 154 -16.53 -3.71 -1.95
CA ALA A 154 -17.93 -3.78 -2.34
C ALA A 154 -18.46 -2.50 -3.03
N ALA A 155 -17.72 -1.38 -2.93
CA ALA A 155 -18.13 -0.11 -3.54
C ALA A 155 -18.44 -0.23 -5.05
N PRO A 156 -17.63 -0.91 -5.89
CA PRO A 156 -17.93 -1.10 -7.30
C PRO A 156 -19.05 -2.12 -7.58
N TRP A 157 -19.57 -2.85 -6.58
CA TRP A 157 -20.54 -3.92 -6.83
C TRP A 157 -21.93 -3.37 -7.16
N ASN A 158 -22.29 -2.21 -6.60
CA ASN A 158 -23.60 -1.58 -6.81
C ASN A 158 -23.64 -0.61 -8.01
N ALA A 159 -22.72 -0.76 -8.96
CA ALA A 159 -22.69 0.09 -10.14
C ALA A 159 -23.87 -0.26 -11.07
N GLN A 160 -24.70 0.75 -11.36
CA GLN A 160 -25.90 0.60 -12.19
C GLN A 160 -25.56 0.12 -13.61
N ASN A 161 -26.46 -0.65 -14.21
CA ASN A 161 -26.37 -1.18 -15.59
C ASN A 161 -25.21 -2.15 -15.87
N GLN A 162 -24.63 -2.75 -14.83
CA GLN A 162 -23.64 -3.79 -15.01
C GLN A 162 -24.31 -5.15 -15.25
N ARG A 163 -24.08 -5.73 -16.43
CA ARG A 163 -24.50 -7.09 -16.77
C ARG A 163 -23.58 -8.10 -16.12
N TRP A 164 -23.99 -8.61 -14.96
CA TRP A 164 -23.21 -9.60 -14.24
C TRP A 164 -23.32 -10.97 -14.89
N ARG A 165 -22.33 -11.81 -14.60
CA ARG A 165 -22.27 -13.21 -14.99
C ARG A 165 -22.05 -14.07 -13.76
N VAL A 166 -22.83 -15.13 -13.63
CA VAL A 166 -22.69 -16.09 -12.56
C VAL A 166 -22.51 -17.49 -13.12
N TRP A 167 -21.61 -18.26 -12.50
CA TRP A 167 -21.35 -19.65 -12.82
C TRP A 167 -21.66 -20.54 -11.63
N GLN A 168 -22.29 -21.68 -11.90
CA GLN A 168 -22.58 -22.67 -10.86
C GLN A 168 -21.38 -23.59 -10.56
N ARG A 169 -20.45 -23.72 -11.51
CA ARG A 169 -19.24 -24.53 -11.36
C ARG A 169 -18.05 -23.80 -11.96
N VAL A 170 -16.94 -23.79 -11.25
CA VAL A 170 -15.62 -23.44 -11.78
C VAL A 170 -14.72 -24.63 -11.47
N PRO A 171 -13.88 -25.11 -12.41
CA PRO A 171 -13.00 -26.24 -12.16
C PRO A 171 -12.08 -25.95 -10.97
N GLY A 172 -11.76 -27.00 -10.19
CA GLY A 172 -11.10 -26.86 -8.89
C GLY A 172 -9.66 -26.34 -8.92
N GLY A 173 -8.95 -26.42 -10.05
CA GLY A 173 -7.54 -26.01 -10.16
C GLY A 173 -7.29 -24.52 -9.86
N PRO A 174 -8.05 -23.59 -10.46
CA PRO A 174 -8.00 -22.17 -10.09
C PRO A 174 -8.51 -21.84 -8.68
N ILE A 175 -9.47 -22.62 -8.14
CA ILE A 175 -10.11 -22.31 -6.85
C ILE A 175 -9.11 -22.35 -5.70
N THR A 176 -8.21 -23.34 -5.65
CA THR A 176 -7.19 -23.42 -4.60
C THR A 176 -6.26 -22.21 -4.61
N ARG A 177 -5.84 -21.76 -5.80
CA ARG A 177 -5.01 -20.55 -5.94
C ARG A 177 -5.72 -19.30 -5.45
N PHE A 178 -7.03 -19.19 -5.67
CA PHE A 178 -7.80 -18.06 -5.19
C PHE A 178 -7.93 -18.07 -3.67
N THR A 179 -8.18 -19.23 -3.06
CA THR A 179 -8.20 -19.38 -1.60
C THR A 179 -6.83 -19.06 -1.00
N ASP A 180 -5.74 -19.54 -1.60
CA ASP A 180 -4.37 -19.24 -1.16
C ASP A 180 -4.06 -17.74 -1.26
N LEU A 181 -4.43 -17.10 -2.37
CA LEU A 181 -4.27 -15.65 -2.55
C LEU A 181 -5.10 -14.86 -1.55
N GLN A 182 -6.33 -15.30 -1.27
CA GLN A 182 -7.19 -14.68 -0.29
C GLN A 182 -6.61 -14.81 1.12
N GLN A 183 -6.08 -15.97 1.49
CA GLN A 183 -5.40 -16.17 2.77
C GLN A 183 -4.15 -15.28 2.87
N ALA A 184 -3.32 -15.25 1.83
CA ALA A 184 -2.14 -14.38 1.80
C ALA A 184 -2.50 -12.90 1.92
N LEU A 185 -3.63 -12.51 1.33
CA LEU A 185 -4.20 -11.17 1.44
C LEU A 185 -4.66 -10.88 2.89
N ILE A 186 -5.34 -11.82 3.57
CA ILE A 186 -5.73 -11.69 4.98
C ILE A 186 -4.50 -11.54 5.87
N ASP A 187 -3.51 -12.42 5.70
CA ASP A 187 -2.25 -12.38 6.45
C ASP A 187 -1.52 -11.03 6.25
N ALA A 188 -1.58 -10.47 5.03
CA ALA A 188 -0.99 -9.17 4.73
C ALA A 188 -1.72 -8.02 5.45
N ASP A 189 -3.05 -8.06 5.51
CA ASP A 189 -3.85 -7.07 6.22
C ASP A 189 -3.59 -7.13 7.73
N GLU A 190 -3.57 -8.34 8.33
CA GLU A 190 -3.24 -8.55 9.74
C GLU A 190 -1.84 -8.00 10.08
N ARG A 191 -0.84 -8.30 9.25
CA ARG A 191 0.51 -7.75 9.40
C ARG A 191 0.52 -6.24 9.28
N SER A 192 -0.27 -5.66 8.39
CA SER A 192 -0.37 -4.21 8.24
C SER A 192 -0.97 -3.58 9.51
N THR A 193 -2.08 -4.11 10.01
CA THR A 193 -2.71 -3.64 11.26
C THR A 193 -1.77 -3.76 12.45
N ALA A 194 -1.07 -4.89 12.59
CA ALA A 194 -0.08 -5.10 13.66
C ALA A 194 1.07 -4.08 13.59
N LYS A 195 1.60 -3.82 12.40
CA LYS A 195 2.66 -2.81 12.20
C LYS A 195 2.19 -1.39 12.53
N THR A 196 0.98 -1.03 12.14
CA THR A 196 0.40 0.28 12.47
C THR A 196 0.23 0.42 13.98
N GLY A 197 -0.29 -0.61 14.66
CA GLY A 197 -0.39 -0.61 16.13
C GLY A 197 0.97 -0.48 16.82
N TYR A 198 1.97 -1.21 16.35
CA TYR A 198 3.34 -1.10 16.85
C TYR A 198 3.93 0.30 16.66
N LEU A 199 3.70 0.92 15.50
CA LEU A 199 4.16 2.28 15.21
C LEU A 199 3.52 3.30 16.15
N THR A 200 2.21 3.19 16.43
CA THR A 200 1.53 4.05 17.41
C THR A 200 2.12 3.92 18.81
N VAL A 201 2.43 2.71 19.27
CA VAL A 201 3.10 2.49 20.57
C VAL A 201 4.49 3.11 20.58
N GLN A 202 5.28 2.93 19.51
CA GLN A 202 6.61 3.53 19.42
C GLN A 202 6.57 5.06 19.44
N GLN A 203 5.59 5.67 18.78
CA GLN A 203 5.37 7.12 18.83
C GLN A 203 5.04 7.58 20.24
N GLY A 204 4.15 6.88 20.95
CA GLY A 204 3.85 7.17 22.35
C GLY A 204 5.08 7.10 23.26
N LEU A 205 5.91 6.06 23.10
CA LEU A 205 7.17 5.92 23.85
C LEU A 205 8.17 7.04 23.52
N LEU A 206 8.25 7.46 22.27
CA LEU A 206 9.11 8.55 21.84
C LEU A 206 8.65 9.88 22.43
N ASP A 207 7.34 10.14 22.45
CA ASP A 207 6.77 11.34 23.06
C ASP A 207 7.04 11.38 24.57
N ASP A 208 6.88 10.27 25.26
CA ASP A 208 7.15 10.19 26.69
C ASP A 208 8.64 10.31 27.00
N ALA A 209 9.51 9.72 26.18
CA ALA A 209 10.96 9.91 26.29
C ALA A 209 11.36 11.38 26.08
N ASN A 210 10.75 12.06 25.11
CA ASN A 210 10.99 13.48 24.86
C ASN A 210 10.53 14.35 26.04
N LYS A 211 9.34 14.07 26.62
CA LYS A 211 8.87 14.77 27.83
C LYS A 211 9.82 14.55 29.00
N GLN A 212 10.30 13.33 29.22
CA GLN A 212 11.28 13.05 30.29
C GLN A 212 12.60 13.76 30.04
N HIS A 213 13.08 13.78 28.79
CA HIS A 213 14.30 14.50 28.43
C HIS A 213 14.15 15.99 28.68
N GLN A 214 13.04 16.58 28.24
CA GLN A 214 12.72 17.99 28.47
C GLN A 214 12.63 18.31 29.96
N LYS A 215 11.94 17.47 30.76
CA LYS A 215 11.87 17.63 32.21
C LYS A 215 13.25 17.63 32.85
N ARG A 216 14.15 16.72 32.43
CA ARG A 216 15.52 16.69 32.94
C ARG A 216 16.31 17.93 32.53
N LEU A 217 16.12 18.42 31.30
CA LEU A 217 16.72 19.68 30.87
C LEU A 217 16.23 20.84 31.73
N GLU A 218 14.94 20.91 32.01
CA GLU A 218 14.32 21.91 32.89
C GLU A 218 14.82 21.79 34.34
N GLU A 219 15.01 20.58 34.87
CA GLU A 219 15.61 20.35 36.19
C GLU A 219 17.09 20.80 36.24
N LEU A 220 17.86 20.55 35.18
CA LEU A 220 19.29 20.86 35.13
C LEU A 220 19.57 22.35 34.88
N GLN A 221 18.87 22.94 33.91
CA GLN A 221 19.09 24.33 33.46
C GLN A 221 18.15 25.33 34.15
N GLY A 222 17.16 24.83 34.88
CA GLY A 222 16.07 25.64 35.41
C GLY A 222 15.02 25.93 34.34
N PRO A 223 13.82 26.36 34.76
CA PRO A 223 12.81 26.79 33.82
C PRO A 223 13.30 28.04 33.07
N ASN A 224 13.41 27.95 31.74
CA ASN A 224 13.81 29.06 30.84
C ASN A 224 13.14 30.38 31.25
N ASN A 225 13.87 31.24 31.95
CA ASN A 225 13.42 32.57 32.40
C ASN A 225 12.10 32.60 33.20
N ALA A 226 11.74 31.54 33.93
CA ALA A 226 10.58 31.65 34.82
C ALA A 226 10.95 32.45 36.07
N PRO A 227 10.17 33.47 36.45
CA PRO A 227 10.38 34.17 37.72
C PRO A 227 10.24 33.16 38.85
N ALA A 228 11.08 33.33 39.89
CA ALA A 228 11.03 32.51 41.08
C ALA A 228 9.58 32.40 41.62
N PRO A 229 9.14 31.21 42.09
CA PRO A 229 7.80 31.05 42.62
C PRO A 229 7.52 32.10 43.69
N THR A 230 6.43 32.84 43.53
CA THR A 230 6.12 33.98 44.40
C THR A 230 5.71 33.47 45.78
N GLY A 231 6.49 33.78 46.82
CA GLY A 231 6.06 33.65 48.22
C GLY A 231 6.79 32.65 49.13
N GLY A 232 7.96 32.12 48.75
CA GLY A 232 8.77 31.27 49.64
C GLY A 232 10.27 31.46 49.46
N LEU A 233 11.06 31.12 50.49
CA LEU A 233 12.50 30.86 50.37
C LEU A 233 12.69 29.63 49.49
N VAL A 234 12.60 29.82 48.18
CA VAL A 234 12.81 28.78 47.19
C VAL A 234 14.31 28.67 46.94
N GLY A 235 14.86 27.47 47.12
CA GLY A 235 16.26 27.17 46.85
C GLY A 235 16.65 27.51 45.41
N LEU A 236 17.91 27.89 45.21
CA LEU A 236 18.46 28.34 43.93
C LEU A 236 18.30 27.27 42.82
N GLU A 237 18.21 26.00 43.22
CA GLU A 237 18.01 24.83 42.35
C GLU A 237 16.65 24.84 41.63
N PHE A 238 15.62 25.45 42.22
CA PHE A 238 14.29 25.49 41.62
C PHE A 238 14.07 26.72 40.73
N THR A 239 14.93 27.74 40.83
CA THR A 239 14.82 29.00 40.07
C THR A 239 15.81 29.08 38.91
N HIS A 240 17.02 28.57 39.10
CA HIS A 240 18.11 28.66 38.12
C HIS A 240 18.66 27.29 37.70
N GLY A 241 18.02 26.22 38.19
CA GLY A 241 18.41 24.84 37.92
C GLY A 241 19.52 24.35 38.83
N LEU A 242 19.68 23.03 38.84
CA LEU A 242 20.69 22.36 39.66
C LEU A 242 22.11 22.80 39.31
N LEU A 243 22.40 23.09 38.04
CA LEU A 243 23.75 23.49 37.62
C LEU A 243 24.17 24.82 38.23
N ALA A 244 23.29 25.82 38.21
CA ALA A 244 23.55 27.13 38.79
C ALA A 244 23.63 27.06 40.33
N ALA A 245 22.79 26.22 40.95
CA ALA A 245 22.82 26.00 42.39
C ALA A 245 24.15 25.40 42.85
N ILE A 246 24.66 24.39 42.15
CA ILE A 246 25.96 23.78 42.44
C ILE A 246 27.07 24.82 42.27
N ALA A 247 27.07 25.60 41.19
CA ALA A 247 28.08 26.62 40.97
C ALA A 247 28.12 27.67 42.10
N ALA A 248 26.95 28.12 42.56
CA ALA A 248 26.85 29.08 43.66
C ALA A 248 27.34 28.49 45.00
N GLU A 249 27.00 27.23 45.30
CA GLU A 249 27.46 26.55 46.51
C GLU A 249 28.98 26.31 46.48
N GLU A 250 29.55 25.97 45.32
CA GLU A 250 31.00 25.87 45.14
C GLU A 250 31.71 27.20 45.37
N GLU A 251 31.15 28.31 44.88
CA GLU A 251 31.70 29.64 45.11
C GLU A 251 31.61 30.04 46.60
N ALA A 252 30.47 29.79 47.26
CA ALA A 252 30.31 30.01 48.70
C ALA A 252 31.32 29.19 49.52
N ARG A 253 31.53 27.92 49.15
CA ARG A 253 32.54 27.06 49.76
C ARG A 253 33.96 27.63 49.59
N ASN A 254 34.31 28.11 48.40
CA ASN A 254 35.62 28.69 48.12
C ASN A 254 35.88 29.94 48.96
N LEU A 255 34.88 30.82 49.11
CA LEU A 255 34.97 32.00 49.97
C LEU A 255 35.16 31.62 51.44
N LEU A 256 34.40 30.63 51.93
CA LEU A 256 34.52 30.16 53.30
C LEU A 256 35.88 29.52 53.57
N GLN A 257 36.43 28.77 52.62
CA GLN A 257 37.80 28.23 52.72
C GLN A 257 38.85 29.34 52.78
N ALA A 258 38.72 30.37 51.93
CA ALA A 258 39.61 31.53 51.96
C ALA A 258 39.57 32.26 53.31
N GLU A 259 38.38 32.38 53.90
CA GLU A 259 38.19 33.00 55.21
C GLU A 259 38.78 32.15 56.34
N ILE A 260 38.60 30.82 56.30
CA ILE A 260 39.25 29.90 57.25
C ILE A 260 40.77 30.05 57.18
N ASP A 261 41.34 30.12 55.98
CA ASP A 261 42.78 30.27 55.81
C ASP A 261 43.28 31.64 56.30
N ARG A 262 42.51 32.71 56.08
CA ARG A 262 42.78 34.03 56.67
C ARG A 262 42.81 33.95 58.19
N LEU A 263 41.78 33.36 58.81
CA LEU A 263 41.67 33.20 60.26
C LEU A 263 42.80 32.33 60.83
N ARG A 264 43.19 31.25 60.14
CA ARG A 264 44.33 30.40 60.52
C ARG A 264 45.64 31.18 60.53
N ARG A 265 45.88 32.02 59.52
CA ARG A 265 47.08 32.89 59.47
C ARG A 265 47.06 33.88 60.64
N GLN A 266 45.92 34.52 60.90
CA GLN A 266 45.78 35.45 62.03
C GLN A 266 46.02 34.77 63.38
N ALA A 267 45.42 33.60 63.60
CA ALA A 267 45.63 32.82 64.82
C ALA A 267 47.10 32.39 64.99
N LYS A 268 47.75 31.96 63.90
CA LYS A 268 49.18 31.62 63.91
C LYS A 268 50.06 32.82 64.28
N THR A 269 49.80 33.99 63.70
CA THR A 269 50.53 35.23 64.03
C THR A 269 50.30 35.63 65.48
N ALA A 270 49.05 35.65 65.95
CA ALA A 270 48.73 35.98 67.34
C ALA A 270 49.41 35.02 68.33
N TYR A 271 49.43 33.72 68.03
CA TYR A 271 50.15 32.73 68.83
C TYR A 271 51.66 32.96 68.84
N ALA A 272 52.26 33.29 67.69
CA ALA A 272 53.68 33.60 67.59
C ALA A 272 54.05 34.83 68.43
N THR A 273 53.26 35.92 68.34
CA THR A 273 53.45 37.12 69.16
C THR A 273 53.29 36.83 70.65
N LEU A 274 52.27 36.06 71.04
CA LEU A 274 52.08 35.68 72.44
C LEU A 274 53.26 34.86 72.97
N LYS A 275 53.79 33.95 72.16
CA LYS A 275 54.98 33.17 72.51
C LYS A 275 56.20 34.07 72.66
N GLU A 276 56.47 34.95 71.70
CA GLU A 276 57.57 35.93 71.75
C GLU A 276 57.49 36.79 73.01
N THR A 277 56.33 37.38 73.31
CA THR A 277 56.14 38.18 74.55
C THR A 277 56.32 37.34 75.83
N THR A 278 55.94 36.06 75.81
CA THR A 278 56.15 35.17 76.96
C THR A 278 57.63 34.84 77.14
N ASP A 279 58.34 34.57 76.04
CA ASP A 279 59.77 34.32 76.02
C ASP A 279 60.51 35.57 76.52
N ASP A 280 60.19 36.77 76.02
CA ASP A 280 60.75 38.07 76.46
C ASP A 280 60.51 38.34 77.95
N ASN A 281 59.28 38.14 78.44
CA ASN A 281 58.96 38.29 79.85
C ASN A 281 59.76 37.31 80.72
N SER A 282 59.96 36.08 80.23
CA SER A 282 60.77 35.08 80.93
C SER A 282 62.25 35.47 81.01
N GLU A 283 62.76 36.17 80.00
CA GLU A 283 64.11 36.74 79.99
C GLU A 283 64.22 37.92 80.95
N LEU A 284 63.30 38.88 80.90
CA LEU A 284 63.26 40.01 81.83
C LEU A 284 63.19 39.57 83.30
N ILE A 285 62.44 38.51 83.62
CA ILE A 285 62.40 37.94 84.97
C ILE A 285 63.78 37.43 85.41
N LYS A 286 64.60 36.90 84.50
CA LYS A 286 65.98 36.47 84.82
C LYS A 286 66.92 37.66 85.05
N GLU A 287 66.63 38.81 84.45
CA GLU A 287 67.43 40.04 84.57
C GLU A 287 67.06 40.89 85.79
N LEU A 288 65.90 40.66 86.42
CA LEU A 288 65.51 41.37 87.63
C LEU A 288 66.40 40.97 88.83
N PRO A 289 66.94 41.94 89.60
CA PRO A 289 67.75 41.66 90.77
C PRO A 289 66.91 40.93 91.84
N PRO A 290 67.51 40.05 92.66
CA PRO A 290 66.79 39.30 93.68
C PRO A 290 66.10 40.29 94.62
N ALA A 291 64.80 40.08 94.87
CA ALA A 291 63.97 40.95 95.70
C ALA A 291 64.69 41.33 96.99
N THR A 292 64.98 42.62 97.14
CA THR A 292 65.52 43.19 98.38
C THR A 292 64.49 43.00 99.49
N LYS A 293 64.77 42.05 100.40
CA LYS A 293 64.13 41.99 101.72
C LYS A 293 64.44 43.28 102.47
N ASN A 294 63.60 44.28 102.34
CA ASN A 294 63.61 45.42 103.25
C ASN A 294 62.96 44.98 104.56
N ALA A 295 63.78 44.94 105.60
CA ALA A 295 63.40 44.74 106.98
C ALA A 295 62.48 45.88 107.45
N SER A 296 61.33 45.53 108.01
CA SER A 296 60.67 46.33 109.04
C SER A 296 60.29 45.40 110.19
N THR A 297 61.17 45.35 111.18
CA THR A 297 60.93 44.93 112.56
C THR A 297 59.85 45.84 113.17
N PRO A 298 59.02 45.31 114.08
CA PRO A 298 59.36 45.42 115.50
C PRO A 298 59.58 44.08 116.20
#